data_AF-A0A136JD35-F1
#
_entry.id   AF-A0A136JD35-F1
#
_cell.length_a   1.000
_cell.length_b   1.000
_cell.length_c   1.000
_cell.angle_alpha   90.00
_cell.angle_beta   90.00
_cell.angle_gamma   90.00
#
_symmetry.space_group_name_H-M   'P 1'
#
loop_
_entity.id
_entity.type
_entity.pdbx_description
1 polymer ?
#
loop_
_entity_poly.entity_id
_entity_poly.type
_entity_poly.pdbx_seq_one_letter_code
_entity_poly.pdbx_strand_id
1 'polypeptide(L)'
;MRAPSSLLSVAAAILLAYPAATSALVTGHRHDVHRRDVGPPPASSAVPVPAPTVNPSHPQGGNPGPKDKLFRLNVINRLPADKPLYVYITGYDREKREGFIRPPADAAAGAQWFIPDARGEAQKPVLITEQLFQQVPGGGDPAKPKPLSLLLPTAIESGRIYFSESPLNFSTVLTAGDRPRSAVVAPSISDDQDPAAKISWGFVELTYKDETEVRDGGNRLYANLSFVDWVGIVLGMSVKPRPGSPGDPKTRIIPGLTGPGGQNPEKALGAICKELKDLGANDKRLAWWGELCVTGDKDQPLRILAPNIYNHPAKTRSPEFLKYWDGYVDKVWARYKDPKKPLRVNTQLQAGTGMEALNGTGATCDCVTGAGEAGSMRCSCPVIEGQGGGRDFTFARPATGDIFSCNTGAFAPVLDASEQKFRQLRARLCATFVRSTLLLPDELGSLTPNKAVTAKQYYSDVTTDYYSKVVHKYLKDGKGYTFSFDDVDPGTENAAGVIEMEDPQVMNVVVGGWVEGDEKLGMQE
;
A
#
# COMPACT_ATOMS: atom_id res chain seq x y z
N MET A 1 33.60 -75.79 21.98
CA MET A 1 32.41 -75.06 21.51
C MET A 1 32.92 -74.02 20.50
N ARG A 2 33.17 -74.26 19.18
CA ARG A 2 32.33 -74.72 18.04
C ARG A 2 30.95 -74.02 18.03
N ALA A 3 30.52 -73.22 17.06
CA ALA A 3 31.03 -72.81 15.73
C ALA A 3 30.34 -71.47 15.26
N PRO A 4 30.75 -70.85 14.12
CA PRO A 4 30.59 -69.42 13.75
C PRO A 4 29.75 -69.17 12.46
N SER A 5 29.73 -67.93 11.91
CA SER A 5 29.68 -67.47 10.47
C SER A 5 29.06 -66.05 10.38
N SER A 6 29.70 -64.92 10.00
CA SER A 6 30.38 -64.44 8.78
C SER A 6 29.49 -63.72 7.71
N LEU A 7 29.88 -62.47 7.39
CA LEU A 7 29.88 -61.74 6.09
C LEU A 7 28.67 -60.89 5.58
N LEU A 8 29.00 -59.59 5.37
CA LEU A 8 28.66 -58.62 4.30
C LEU A 8 27.25 -58.56 3.65
N SER A 9 26.62 -57.35 3.67
CA SER A 9 26.35 -56.56 2.44
C SER A 9 25.60 -55.22 2.67
N VAL A 10 26.14 -54.16 2.07
CA VAL A 10 25.52 -53.06 1.29
C VAL A 10 24.48 -52.10 1.92
N ALA A 11 24.72 -50.81 1.62
CA ALA A 11 23.97 -49.60 1.95
C ALA A 11 22.51 -49.53 1.44
N ALA A 12 21.68 -48.72 2.11
CA ALA A 12 20.81 -47.70 1.47
C ALA A 12 20.00 -46.92 2.52
N ALA A 13 19.86 -45.61 2.27
CA ALA A 13 18.96 -44.70 2.96
C ALA A 13 17.50 -45.08 2.76
N ILE A 14 16.67 -44.91 3.79
CA ILE A 14 15.21 -45.09 3.72
C ILE A 14 14.53 -43.78 4.10
N LEU A 15 13.95 -43.13 3.09
CA LEU A 15 12.77 -42.26 3.23
C LEU A 15 11.58 -43.12 3.67
N LEU A 16 10.82 -42.69 4.67
CA LEU A 16 9.45 -43.17 4.87
C LEU A 16 8.52 -41.99 5.17
N ALA A 17 7.55 -41.84 4.26
CA ALA A 17 6.38 -40.99 4.34
C ALA A 17 5.31 -41.59 5.28
N TYR A 18 4.42 -40.74 5.79
CA TYR A 18 3.18 -41.11 6.50
C TYR A 18 2.19 -39.92 6.45
N PRO A 19 0.87 -40.14 6.59
CA PRO A 19 -0.01 -40.42 5.45
C PRO A 19 -1.22 -39.46 5.39
N ALA A 20 -1.95 -39.52 4.27
CA ALA A 20 -3.29 -38.96 4.12
C ALA A 20 -4.33 -39.85 4.84
N ALA A 21 -5.33 -39.22 5.47
CA ALA A 21 -6.52 -39.87 6.01
C ALA A 21 -7.77 -39.29 5.34
N THR A 22 -8.58 -40.20 4.79
CA THR A 22 -9.88 -40.03 4.15
C THR A 22 -11.03 -40.37 5.11
N SER A 23 -12.15 -39.63 5.03
CA SER A 23 -13.57 -40.05 5.23
C SER A 23 -14.44 -38.78 5.29
N ALA A 24 -15.69 -38.66 4.82
CA ALA A 24 -16.60 -39.49 4.03
C ALA A 24 -17.68 -38.55 3.44
N LEU A 25 -18.31 -38.93 2.32
CA LEU A 25 -19.40 -38.20 1.66
C LEU A 25 -20.67 -38.14 2.52
N VAL A 26 -21.27 -36.95 2.64
CA VAL A 26 -22.72 -36.74 2.70
C VAL A 26 -23.07 -35.60 1.73
N THR A 27 -24.02 -35.87 0.85
CA THR A 27 -24.47 -35.04 -0.27
C THR A 27 -25.28 -33.83 0.17
N GLY A 28 -24.94 -32.63 -0.33
CA GLY A 28 -25.75 -31.41 -0.23
C GLY A 28 -25.15 -30.29 -1.09
N HIS A 29 -25.97 -29.67 -1.95
CA HIS A 29 -25.59 -28.83 -3.10
C HIS A 29 -24.63 -27.64 -2.90
N ARG A 30 -23.61 -27.62 -3.78
CA ARG A 30 -22.99 -26.50 -4.54
C ARG A 30 -22.95 -25.09 -3.90
N HIS A 31 -21.74 -24.66 -3.53
CA HIS A 31 -20.99 -23.58 -4.20
C HIS A 31 -19.56 -23.52 -3.63
N ASP A 32 -18.59 -24.12 -4.34
CA ASP A 32 -17.17 -24.06 -3.99
C ASP A 32 -16.48 -22.95 -4.79
N VAL A 33 -15.92 -21.96 -4.10
CA VAL A 33 -14.89 -21.06 -4.63
C VAL A 33 -13.67 -21.22 -3.72
N HIS A 34 -12.64 -21.89 -4.23
CA HIS A 34 -11.41 -22.18 -3.51
C HIS A 34 -10.29 -21.17 -3.79
N ARG A 35 -9.68 -20.71 -2.69
CA ARG A 35 -8.26 -20.35 -2.42
C ARG A 35 -7.44 -19.58 -3.47
N ARG A 36 -6.83 -18.47 -3.02
CA ARG A 36 -5.56 -17.93 -3.54
C ARG A 36 -4.62 -17.54 -2.39
N ASP A 37 -3.64 -18.40 -2.13
CA ASP A 37 -2.32 -18.00 -1.66
C ASP A 37 -1.41 -18.04 -2.90
N VAL A 38 -0.85 -16.91 -3.32
CA VAL A 38 0.24 -16.89 -4.31
C VAL A 38 1.26 -15.86 -3.86
N GLY A 39 2.29 -16.34 -3.15
CA GLY A 39 3.58 -15.64 -3.11
C GLY A 39 4.30 -15.76 -4.46
N PRO A 40 5.26 -14.88 -4.75
CA PRO A 40 5.99 -14.90 -6.02
C PRO A 40 6.86 -16.17 -6.14
N PRO A 41 6.92 -16.82 -7.32
CA PRO A 41 7.83 -17.94 -7.55
C PRO A 41 9.28 -17.46 -7.72
N PRO A 42 10.28 -18.29 -7.37
CA PRO A 42 11.70 -17.94 -7.52
C PRO A 42 12.13 -17.91 -8.99
N ALA A 43 12.94 -16.92 -9.35
CA ALA A 43 13.55 -16.79 -10.68
C ALA A 43 14.58 -17.90 -10.95
N SER A 44 14.46 -18.60 -12.07
CA SER A 44 15.46 -19.55 -12.58
C SER A 44 16.07 -19.06 -13.88
N SER A 45 17.39 -19.27 -14.01
CA SER A 45 18.33 -18.81 -15.03
C SER A 45 17.90 -19.01 -16.50
N ALA A 46 18.16 -17.99 -17.32
CA ALA A 46 17.88 -17.94 -18.76
C ALA A 46 18.89 -18.72 -19.62
N VAL A 47 18.40 -19.34 -20.70
CA VAL A 47 19.17 -19.84 -21.85
C VAL A 47 18.65 -19.09 -23.10
N PRO A 48 19.51 -18.60 -24.02
CA PRO A 48 19.08 -17.76 -25.13
C PRO A 48 18.57 -18.61 -26.32
N VAL A 49 17.40 -18.24 -26.87
CA VAL A 49 16.83 -18.78 -28.12
C VAL A 49 16.35 -17.59 -28.99
N PRO A 50 16.49 -17.62 -30.32
CA PRO A 50 16.36 -16.43 -31.17
C PRO A 50 14.92 -15.93 -31.31
N ALA A 51 14.79 -14.63 -31.54
CA ALA A 51 13.53 -13.88 -31.57
C ALA A 51 12.58 -14.30 -32.71
N PRO A 52 11.28 -14.51 -32.42
CA PRO A 52 10.22 -14.36 -33.41
C PRO A 52 9.72 -12.90 -33.43
N THR A 53 9.44 -12.45 -34.64
CA THR A 53 8.94 -11.13 -35.07
C THR A 53 7.76 -10.59 -34.27
N VAL A 54 7.84 -9.29 -33.96
CA VAL A 54 6.89 -8.47 -33.20
C VAL A 54 5.61 -8.24 -34.01
N ASN A 55 4.45 -8.57 -33.45
CA ASN A 55 3.19 -7.92 -33.84
C ASN A 55 2.99 -6.70 -32.92
N PRO A 56 2.85 -5.48 -33.47
CA PRO A 56 2.62 -4.30 -32.64
C PRO A 56 1.20 -4.31 -32.10
N SER A 57 1.05 -4.26 -30.78
CA SER A 57 -0.22 -3.90 -30.13
C SER A 57 -0.61 -2.47 -30.55
N HIS A 58 -1.77 -2.30 -31.18
CA HIS A 58 -2.24 -1.00 -31.67
C HIS A 58 -2.43 0.01 -30.52
N PRO A 59 -1.97 1.26 -30.67
CA PRO A 59 -2.42 2.35 -29.82
C PRO A 59 -3.94 2.54 -30.01
N GLN A 60 -4.70 2.25 -28.96
CA GLN A 60 -6.16 2.43 -28.96
C GLN A 60 -6.45 3.90 -28.60
N GLY A 61 -6.42 4.77 -29.62
CA GLY A 61 -6.73 6.19 -29.48
C GLY A 61 -8.23 6.44 -29.57
N GLY A 62 -8.93 6.45 -28.42
CA GLY A 62 -10.23 7.13 -28.33
C GLY A 62 -10.02 8.65 -28.43
N ASN A 63 -10.97 9.38 -29.04
CA ASN A 63 -10.93 10.85 -29.08
C ASN A 63 -11.04 11.38 -27.64
N PRO A 64 -10.02 12.06 -27.06
CA PRO A 64 -9.97 12.36 -25.63
C PRO A 64 -10.90 13.50 -25.19
N GLY A 65 -11.83 13.94 -26.05
CA GLY A 65 -12.68 15.10 -25.79
C GLY A 65 -11.90 16.43 -25.83
N PRO A 66 -12.55 17.56 -25.47
CA PRO A 66 -11.90 18.88 -25.46
C PRO A 66 -10.71 18.93 -24.50
N LYS A 67 -9.55 19.43 -24.96
CA LYS A 67 -8.29 19.46 -24.19
C LYS A 67 -8.38 20.25 -22.88
N ASP A 68 -9.26 21.24 -22.83
CA ASP A 68 -9.58 22.08 -21.66
C ASP A 68 -10.36 21.35 -20.57
N LYS A 69 -10.97 20.20 -20.90
CA LYS A 69 -11.68 19.32 -19.96
C LYS A 69 -10.83 18.17 -19.43
N LEU A 70 -9.68 17.89 -20.04
CA LEU A 70 -8.77 16.84 -19.59
C LEU A 70 -8.10 17.19 -18.25
N PHE A 71 -7.81 16.16 -17.47
CA PHE A 71 -7.03 16.26 -16.25
C PHE A 71 -5.54 16.32 -16.58
N ARG A 72 -4.85 17.34 -16.05
CA ARG A 72 -3.44 17.59 -16.30
C ARG A 72 -2.57 17.09 -15.14
N LEU A 73 -1.57 16.28 -15.45
CA LEU A 73 -0.50 15.91 -14.54
C LEU A 73 0.75 16.71 -14.86
N ASN A 74 1.30 17.40 -13.87
CA ASN A 74 2.58 18.07 -13.92
C ASN A 74 3.58 17.35 -13.02
N VAL A 75 4.78 17.07 -13.53
CA VAL A 75 5.88 16.50 -12.75
C VAL A 75 7.04 17.48 -12.73
N ILE A 76 7.50 17.82 -11.53
CA ILE A 76 8.57 18.79 -11.28
C ILE A 76 9.75 18.05 -10.66
N ASN A 77 10.90 18.06 -11.33
CA ASN A 77 12.13 17.46 -10.83
C ASN A 77 12.99 18.52 -10.11
N ARG A 78 13.11 18.42 -8.78
CA ARG A 78 14.00 19.25 -7.94
C ARG A 78 15.32 18.57 -7.61
N LEU A 79 15.59 17.39 -8.16
CA LEU A 79 16.87 16.74 -7.98
C LEU A 79 17.99 17.54 -8.67
N PRO A 80 19.26 17.36 -8.24
CA PRO A 80 20.44 17.91 -8.90
C PRO A 80 20.52 17.67 -10.42
N ALA A 81 21.29 18.49 -11.13
CA ALA A 81 21.39 18.46 -12.59
C ALA A 81 21.87 17.11 -13.17
N ASP A 82 22.67 16.38 -12.41
CA ASP A 82 23.19 15.04 -12.74
C ASP A 82 22.18 13.90 -12.46
N LYS A 83 20.99 14.23 -11.96
CA LYS A 83 19.92 13.27 -11.62
C LYS A 83 18.67 13.49 -12.48
N PRO A 84 18.65 12.98 -13.72
CA PRO A 84 17.41 12.96 -14.50
C PRO A 84 16.39 12.02 -13.85
N LEU A 85 15.12 12.36 -14.01
CA LEU A 85 14.02 11.56 -13.48
C LEU A 85 13.34 10.77 -14.59
N TYR A 86 13.09 9.49 -14.35
CA TYR A 86 12.34 8.60 -15.23
C TYR A 86 10.94 8.38 -14.65
N VAL A 87 9.93 8.85 -15.39
CA VAL A 87 8.52 8.87 -14.96
C VAL A 87 7.72 7.81 -15.72
N TYR A 88 7.03 6.94 -14.99
CA TYR A 88 6.15 5.91 -15.54
C TYR A 88 4.75 6.09 -14.98
N ILE A 89 3.71 5.92 -15.80
CA ILE A 89 2.32 5.98 -15.35
C ILE A 89 1.66 4.66 -15.74
N THR A 90 1.13 3.93 -14.76
CA THR A 90 0.47 2.63 -14.98
C THR A 90 -0.81 2.54 -14.15
N GLY A 91 -1.75 1.72 -14.58
CA GLY A 91 -3.02 1.48 -13.92
C GLY A 91 -3.97 0.72 -14.83
N TYR A 92 -5.25 0.72 -14.49
CA TYR A 92 -6.31 0.14 -15.31
C TYR A 92 -7.01 1.20 -16.16
N ASP A 93 -7.24 0.88 -17.43
CA ASP A 93 -8.08 1.67 -18.31
C ASP A 93 -9.58 1.43 -18.05
N ARG A 94 -10.44 2.11 -18.82
CA ARG A 94 -11.90 1.97 -18.73
C ARG A 94 -12.40 0.54 -18.99
N GLU A 95 -11.65 -0.24 -19.77
CA GLU A 95 -11.96 -1.65 -20.08
C GLU A 95 -11.40 -2.61 -19.01
N LYS A 96 -10.86 -2.09 -17.90
CA LYS A 96 -10.21 -2.85 -16.82
C LYS A 96 -9.01 -3.66 -17.31
N ARG A 97 -8.29 -3.16 -18.32
CA ARG A 97 -7.01 -3.69 -18.77
C ARG A 97 -5.88 -2.94 -18.08
N GLU A 98 -4.93 -3.68 -17.53
CA GLU A 98 -3.75 -3.07 -16.90
C GLU A 98 -2.73 -2.66 -17.97
N GLY A 99 -2.18 -1.46 -17.87
CA GLY A 99 -1.21 -0.98 -18.83
C GLY A 99 -0.49 0.28 -18.39
N PHE A 100 0.11 0.97 -19.35
CA PHE A 100 0.90 2.18 -19.15
C PHE A 100 0.33 3.34 -19.96
N ILE A 101 0.39 4.55 -19.41
CA ILE A 101 0.18 5.79 -20.17
C ILE A 101 1.55 6.25 -20.68
N ARG A 102 1.67 6.30 -22.01
CA ARG A 102 2.87 6.70 -22.73
C ARG A 102 2.78 8.15 -23.18
N PRO A 103 3.94 8.83 -23.38
CA PRO A 103 3.91 10.13 -24.03
C PRO A 103 3.38 9.92 -25.45
N PRO A 104 2.73 10.93 -26.02
CA PRO A 104 2.19 10.79 -27.36
C PRO A 104 3.32 10.62 -28.37
N ALA A 105 3.09 9.81 -29.41
CA ALA A 105 4.03 9.70 -30.53
C ALA A 105 4.15 11.01 -31.33
N ASP A 106 3.15 11.89 -31.22
CA ASP A 106 3.09 13.24 -31.78
C ASP A 106 2.61 14.20 -30.69
N ALA A 107 3.33 15.30 -30.43
CA ALA A 107 2.96 16.29 -29.42
C ALA A 107 1.54 16.89 -29.59
N ALA A 108 0.94 16.77 -30.79
CA ALA A 108 -0.46 17.15 -31.02
C ALA A 108 -1.48 16.14 -30.43
N ALA A 109 -1.12 14.85 -30.39
CA ALA A 109 -1.89 13.77 -29.77
C ALA A 109 -1.73 13.81 -28.24
N GLY A 110 -2.79 13.52 -27.48
CA GLY A 110 -2.69 13.35 -26.03
C GLY A 110 -1.94 12.07 -25.66
N ALA A 111 -1.56 11.91 -24.39
CA ALA A 111 -0.92 10.68 -23.91
C ALA A 111 -1.81 9.45 -24.23
N GLN A 112 -1.24 8.27 -24.46
CA GLN A 112 -1.98 7.10 -24.93
C GLN A 112 -1.74 5.87 -24.05
N TRP A 113 -2.76 5.03 -23.94
CA TRP A 113 -2.64 3.72 -23.31
C TRP A 113 -1.79 2.78 -24.16
N PHE A 114 -0.94 2.03 -23.46
CA PHE A 114 -0.28 0.84 -23.95
C PHE A 114 -0.61 -0.31 -23.02
N ILE A 115 -1.21 -1.36 -23.58
CA ILE A 115 -1.54 -2.58 -22.86
C ILE A 115 -0.51 -3.65 -23.24
N PRO A 116 0.40 -4.05 -22.33
CA PRO A 116 1.40 -5.04 -22.63
C PRO A 116 0.77 -6.43 -22.79
N ASP A 117 1.18 -7.15 -23.84
CA ASP A 117 0.74 -8.52 -24.07
C ASP A 117 1.66 -9.52 -23.33
N ALA A 118 1.09 -10.22 -22.35
CA ALA A 118 1.76 -11.34 -21.70
C ALA A 118 1.74 -12.54 -22.65
N ARG A 119 2.76 -12.61 -23.52
CA ARG A 119 2.97 -13.72 -24.47
C ARG A 119 2.68 -15.08 -23.80
N GLY A 120 2.03 -15.99 -24.53
CA GLY A 120 1.17 -17.09 -24.06
C GLY A 120 1.69 -18.19 -23.11
N GLU A 121 2.77 -18.00 -22.35
CA GLU A 121 3.12 -18.88 -21.22
C GLU A 121 2.54 -18.33 -19.91
N ALA A 122 1.56 -19.04 -19.34
CA ALA A 122 0.93 -18.66 -18.08
C ALA A 122 1.94 -18.55 -16.93
N GLN A 123 1.76 -17.56 -16.05
CA GLN A 123 2.52 -17.35 -14.82
C GLN A 123 4.03 -17.10 -14.99
N LYS A 124 4.54 -16.93 -16.21
CA LYS A 124 5.94 -16.58 -16.45
C LYS A 124 6.05 -15.11 -16.85
N PRO A 125 6.68 -14.25 -16.02
CA PRO A 125 6.89 -12.87 -16.38
C PRO A 125 7.77 -12.73 -17.62
N VAL A 126 7.37 -11.84 -18.52
CA VAL A 126 8.12 -11.45 -19.72
C VAL A 126 8.47 -9.98 -19.62
N LEU A 127 9.74 -9.64 -19.78
CA LEU A 127 10.22 -8.26 -19.76
C LEU A 127 9.51 -7.42 -20.84
N ILE A 128 9.01 -6.25 -20.47
CA ILE A 128 8.48 -5.26 -21.40
C ILE A 128 9.66 -4.46 -21.94
N THR A 129 9.87 -4.50 -23.26
CA THR A 129 11.05 -3.91 -23.91
C THR A 129 10.78 -2.54 -24.52
N GLU A 130 9.52 -2.16 -24.61
CA GLU A 130 9.07 -0.89 -25.13
C GLU A 130 9.43 0.26 -24.18
N GLN A 131 9.62 1.46 -24.73
CA GLN A 131 9.85 2.64 -23.90
C GLN A 131 8.57 3.03 -23.15
N LEU A 132 8.60 2.90 -21.83
CA LEU A 132 7.47 3.19 -20.96
C LEU A 132 7.54 4.56 -20.27
N PHE A 133 8.74 5.15 -20.17
CA PHE A 133 8.97 6.33 -19.37
C PHE A 133 9.10 7.62 -20.16
N GLN A 134 8.94 8.73 -19.44
CA GLN A 134 9.32 10.08 -19.88
C GLN A 134 10.46 10.56 -18.99
N GLN A 135 11.45 11.22 -19.59
CA GLN A 135 12.57 11.76 -18.84
C GLN A 135 12.34 13.23 -18.50
N VAL A 136 12.58 13.61 -17.25
CA VAL A 136 12.50 14.99 -16.76
C VAL A 136 13.89 15.42 -16.27
N PRO A 137 14.54 16.42 -16.91
CA PRO A 137 15.85 16.90 -16.48
C PRO A 137 15.85 17.40 -15.03
N GLY A 138 16.93 17.15 -14.30
CA GLY A 138 17.18 17.76 -13.00
C GLY A 138 17.82 19.15 -13.11
N GLY A 139 18.07 19.80 -11.97
CA GLY A 139 18.79 21.07 -11.90
C GLY A 139 18.04 22.28 -12.44
N GLY A 140 16.71 22.21 -12.56
CA GLY A 140 15.88 23.36 -12.94
C GLY A 140 15.86 24.45 -11.87
N ASP A 141 15.61 25.70 -12.28
CA ASP A 141 15.45 26.84 -11.38
C ASP A 141 14.29 26.57 -10.39
N PRO A 142 14.56 26.48 -9.08
CA PRO A 142 13.52 26.26 -8.07
C PRO A 142 12.37 27.28 -8.08
N ALA A 143 12.66 28.52 -8.51
CA ALA A 143 11.69 29.60 -8.60
C ALA A 143 10.91 29.61 -9.93
N LYS A 144 11.42 28.91 -10.95
CA LYS A 144 10.81 28.78 -12.28
C LYS A 144 10.88 27.33 -12.76
N PRO A 145 10.20 26.41 -12.07
CA PRO A 145 10.26 25.00 -12.44
C PRO A 145 9.67 24.81 -13.85
N LYS A 146 10.33 23.95 -14.64
CA LYS A 146 9.84 23.53 -15.95
C LYS A 146 9.26 22.12 -15.83
N PRO A 147 7.95 21.97 -15.61
CA PRO A 147 7.35 20.66 -15.43
C PRO A 147 7.34 19.86 -16.75
N LEU A 148 7.36 18.54 -16.62
CA LEU A 148 6.72 17.67 -17.60
C LEU A 148 5.21 17.79 -17.41
N SER A 149 4.49 18.21 -18.45
CA SER A 149 3.03 18.32 -18.43
C SER A 149 2.39 17.28 -19.36
N LEU A 150 1.50 16.47 -18.80
CA LEU A 150 0.78 15.41 -19.50
C LEU A 150 -0.73 15.62 -19.33
N LEU A 151 -1.47 15.52 -20.43
CA LEU A 151 -2.93 15.40 -20.39
C LEU A 151 -3.26 13.92 -20.35
N LEU A 152 -3.90 13.45 -19.28
CA LEU A 152 -4.30 12.05 -19.18
C LEU A 152 -5.47 11.79 -20.14
N PRO A 153 -5.44 10.70 -20.93
CA PRO A 153 -6.40 10.48 -22.02
C PRO A 153 -7.81 10.14 -21.56
N THR A 154 -7.93 9.44 -20.43
CA THR A 154 -9.19 8.89 -19.89
C THR A 154 -9.05 8.69 -18.38
N ALA A 155 -10.12 8.21 -17.73
CA ALA A 155 -10.05 7.58 -16.43
C ALA A 155 -8.87 6.58 -16.31
N ILE A 156 -8.30 6.55 -15.11
CA ILE A 156 -7.28 5.61 -14.65
C ILE A 156 -7.68 5.13 -13.26
N GLU A 157 -7.83 3.82 -13.10
CA GLU A 157 -8.12 3.20 -11.82
C GLU A 157 -6.90 2.47 -11.26
N SER A 158 -6.76 2.49 -9.93
CA SER A 158 -5.63 1.86 -9.22
C SER A 158 -4.27 2.22 -9.83
N GLY A 159 -4.13 3.50 -10.20
CA GLY A 159 -2.97 4.01 -10.90
C GLY A 159 -1.79 4.25 -9.97
N ARG A 160 -0.59 4.15 -10.54
CA ARG A 160 0.68 4.55 -9.93
C ARG A 160 1.49 5.40 -10.89
N ILE A 161 2.04 6.49 -10.38
CA ILE A 161 3.03 7.31 -11.07
C ILE A 161 4.37 7.03 -10.39
N TYR A 162 5.25 6.28 -11.07
CA TYR A 162 6.59 5.95 -10.58
C TYR A 162 7.58 7.03 -10.97
N PHE A 163 8.52 7.30 -10.06
CA PHE A 163 9.59 8.27 -10.18
C PHE A 163 10.91 7.60 -9.81
N SER A 164 11.90 7.62 -10.69
CA SER A 164 13.16 6.91 -10.47
C SER A 164 14.37 7.67 -11.01
N GLU A 165 15.51 7.55 -10.33
CA GLU A 165 16.79 8.16 -10.75
C GLU A 165 17.49 7.37 -11.88
N SER A 166 16.97 6.19 -12.25
CA SER A 166 17.45 5.34 -13.34
C SER A 166 16.30 4.49 -13.88
N PRO A 167 16.37 3.99 -15.14
CA PRO A 167 15.30 3.19 -15.71
C PRO A 167 14.93 1.97 -14.86
N LEU A 168 13.64 1.78 -14.64
CA LEU A 168 13.05 0.60 -14.02
C LEU A 168 12.62 -0.42 -15.07
N ASN A 169 12.75 -1.70 -14.73
CA ASN A 169 12.28 -2.82 -15.55
C ASN A 169 10.89 -3.24 -15.10
N PHE A 170 9.93 -3.24 -16.03
CA PHE A 170 8.61 -3.81 -15.82
C PHE A 170 8.48 -5.09 -16.65
N SER A 171 7.77 -6.08 -16.10
CA SER A 171 7.40 -7.27 -16.86
C SER A 171 5.88 -7.36 -16.99
N THR A 172 5.40 -8.22 -17.87
CA THR A 172 3.98 -8.59 -17.98
C THR A 172 3.84 -10.10 -17.80
N VAL A 173 2.77 -10.54 -17.16
CA VAL A 173 2.49 -11.95 -16.90
C VAL A 173 1.04 -12.26 -17.16
N LEU A 174 0.76 -13.46 -17.68
CA LEU A 174 -0.60 -13.93 -17.85
C LEU A 174 -1.07 -14.54 -16.53
N THR A 175 -2.08 -13.92 -15.91
CA THR A 175 -2.59 -14.36 -14.60
C THR A 175 -3.21 -15.76 -14.68
N ALA A 176 -3.06 -16.57 -13.63
CA ALA A 176 -3.76 -17.84 -13.52
C ALA A 176 -5.27 -17.69 -13.23
N GLY A 177 -6.04 -18.71 -13.59
CA GLY A 177 -7.47 -18.84 -13.31
C GLY A 177 -8.35 -18.90 -14.56
N ASP A 178 -9.66 -18.97 -14.36
CA ASP A 178 -10.66 -19.22 -15.41
C ASP A 178 -10.79 -18.09 -16.45
N ARG A 179 -10.25 -16.90 -16.15
CA ARG A 179 -10.20 -15.74 -17.03
C ARG A 179 -8.80 -15.12 -16.97
N PRO A 180 -7.82 -15.73 -17.66
CA PRO A 180 -6.46 -15.21 -17.69
C PRO A 180 -6.44 -13.85 -18.37
N ARG A 181 -5.63 -12.94 -17.82
CA ARG A 181 -5.46 -11.58 -18.33
C ARG A 181 -4.00 -11.18 -18.15
N SER A 182 -3.50 -10.31 -19.03
CA SER A 182 -2.19 -9.68 -18.83
C SER A 182 -2.24 -8.83 -17.56
N ALA A 183 -1.23 -8.98 -16.72
CA ALA A 183 -1.02 -8.16 -15.55
C ALA A 183 0.43 -7.63 -15.54
N VAL A 184 0.60 -6.43 -15.01
CA VAL A 184 1.92 -5.81 -14.89
C VAL A 184 2.62 -6.38 -13.65
N VAL A 185 3.87 -6.80 -13.84
CA VAL A 185 4.79 -7.12 -12.75
C VAL A 185 5.66 -5.90 -12.53
N ALA A 186 5.41 -5.20 -11.43
CA ALA A 186 6.16 -4.03 -11.01
C ALA A 186 7.57 -4.41 -10.50
N PRO A 187 8.54 -3.49 -10.55
CA PRO A 187 9.84 -3.68 -9.93
C PRO A 187 9.70 -3.92 -8.42
N SER A 188 10.61 -4.72 -7.86
CA SER A 188 10.63 -5.07 -6.45
C SER A 188 11.78 -4.41 -5.70
N ILE A 189 11.48 -3.76 -4.57
CA ILE A 189 12.51 -3.33 -3.62
C ILE A 189 12.87 -4.40 -2.57
N SER A 190 12.06 -5.45 -2.45
CA SER A 190 12.21 -6.49 -1.42
C SER A 190 12.96 -7.73 -1.92
N ASP A 191 13.14 -7.83 -3.24
CA ASP A 191 13.99 -8.84 -3.87
C ASP A 191 15.37 -8.23 -4.16
N ASP A 192 16.39 -8.68 -3.44
CA ASP A 192 17.76 -8.18 -3.60
C ASP A 192 18.37 -8.48 -4.99
N GLN A 193 17.76 -9.41 -5.75
CA GLN A 193 18.18 -9.72 -7.12
C GLN A 193 17.54 -8.81 -8.17
N ASP A 194 16.47 -8.08 -7.82
CA ASP A 194 15.89 -7.09 -8.71
C ASP A 194 16.84 -5.87 -8.82
N PRO A 195 17.28 -5.47 -10.02
CA PRO A 195 18.10 -4.28 -10.20
C PRO A 195 17.48 -3.00 -9.59
N ALA A 196 16.14 -2.91 -9.54
CA ALA A 196 15.43 -1.79 -8.94
C ALA A 196 15.67 -1.67 -7.43
N ALA A 197 16.08 -2.74 -6.74
CA ALA A 197 16.47 -2.71 -5.34
C ALA A 197 17.70 -1.82 -5.09
N LYS A 198 18.48 -1.45 -6.12
CA LYS A 198 19.63 -0.53 -6.00
C LYS A 198 19.34 0.90 -6.46
N ILE A 199 18.14 1.15 -6.98
CA ILE A 199 17.76 2.44 -7.55
C ILE A 199 16.99 3.27 -6.51
N SER A 200 17.19 4.58 -6.50
CA SER A 200 16.35 5.52 -5.75
C SER A 200 15.06 5.75 -6.53
N TRP A 201 13.93 5.30 -5.98
CA TRP A 201 12.62 5.45 -6.59
C TRP A 201 11.48 5.40 -5.57
N GLY A 202 10.30 5.80 -6.03
CA GLY A 202 9.04 5.76 -5.30
C GLY A 202 7.88 6.05 -6.24
N PHE A 203 6.67 6.15 -5.69
CA PHE A 203 5.47 6.40 -6.49
C PHE A 203 4.42 7.21 -5.74
N VAL A 204 3.51 7.80 -6.52
CA VAL A 204 2.23 8.33 -6.05
C VAL A 204 1.12 7.41 -6.54
N GLU A 205 0.14 7.15 -5.68
CA GLU A 205 -1.06 6.40 -6.06
C GLU A 205 -2.19 7.35 -6.44
N LEU A 206 -2.98 6.96 -7.43
CA LEU A 206 -4.15 7.71 -7.83
C LEU A 206 -5.27 6.85 -8.42
N THR A 207 -6.49 7.33 -8.31
CA THR A 207 -7.60 6.93 -9.16
C THR A 207 -8.28 8.19 -9.66
N TYR A 208 -8.29 8.38 -10.97
CA TYR A 208 -9.01 9.44 -11.63
C TYR A 208 -10.18 8.83 -12.40
N LYS A 209 -11.40 9.22 -12.03
CA LYS A 209 -12.63 8.87 -12.74
C LYS A 209 -13.14 10.11 -13.44
N ASP A 210 -13.46 9.97 -14.71
CA ASP A 210 -14.10 11.06 -15.45
C ASP A 210 -15.64 10.98 -15.35
N GLU A 211 -16.31 11.98 -15.89
CA GLU A 211 -17.78 12.13 -15.87
C GLU A 211 -18.55 10.90 -16.36
N THR A 212 -17.94 10.01 -17.14
CA THR A 212 -18.58 8.80 -17.65
C THR A 212 -18.58 7.64 -16.67
N GLU A 213 -17.72 7.68 -15.63
CA GLU A 213 -17.57 6.61 -14.63
C GLU A 213 -18.18 6.96 -13.26
N VAL A 214 -18.55 8.22 -13.04
CA VAL A 214 -19.11 8.69 -11.77
C VAL A 214 -20.64 8.71 -11.85
N ARG A 215 -21.31 7.94 -10.98
CA ARG A 215 -22.77 7.75 -10.99
C ARG A 215 -23.57 9.05 -10.85
N ASP A 216 -23.04 10.00 -10.10
CA ASP A 216 -23.68 11.31 -9.85
C ASP A 216 -23.18 12.40 -10.82
N GLY A 217 -22.39 12.02 -11.83
CA GLY A 217 -21.76 12.92 -12.80
C GLY A 217 -20.48 13.59 -12.29
N GLY A 218 -19.73 14.18 -13.22
CA GLY A 218 -18.50 14.94 -12.94
C GLY A 218 -17.24 14.09 -12.74
N ASN A 219 -16.08 14.74 -12.68
CA ASN A 219 -14.80 14.05 -12.51
C ASN A 219 -14.46 13.89 -11.02
N ARG A 220 -13.72 12.84 -10.65
CA ARG A 220 -13.28 12.54 -9.27
C ARG A 220 -11.82 12.11 -9.27
N LEU A 221 -11.03 12.63 -8.35
CA LEU A 221 -9.67 12.16 -8.08
C LEU A 221 -9.53 11.72 -6.62
N TYR A 222 -8.91 10.57 -6.45
CA TYR A 222 -8.31 10.11 -5.21
C TYR A 222 -6.80 10.03 -5.46
N ALA A 223 -5.98 10.62 -4.60
CA ALA A 223 -4.53 10.54 -4.71
C ALA A 223 -3.85 10.56 -3.33
N ASN A 224 -2.74 9.85 -3.18
CA ASN A 224 -1.99 9.77 -1.92
C ASN A 224 -0.49 9.58 -2.13
N LEU A 225 0.29 10.07 -1.17
CA LEU A 225 1.65 9.62 -0.94
C LEU A 225 1.59 8.35 -0.09
N SER A 226 2.25 7.28 -0.51
CA SER A 226 2.24 5.99 0.19
C SER A 226 3.63 5.64 0.71
N PHE A 227 3.70 5.36 2.00
CA PHE A 227 4.86 4.84 2.73
C PHE A 227 4.55 3.45 3.32
N VAL A 228 3.47 2.80 2.88
CA VAL A 228 3.03 1.47 3.34
C VAL A 228 4.06 0.39 3.02
N ASP A 229 4.83 0.58 1.95
CA ASP A 229 5.85 -0.38 1.54
C ASP A 229 7.26 0.09 1.90
N TRP A 230 7.60 1.36 1.62
CA TRP A 230 8.85 1.99 2.04
C TRP A 230 8.79 3.52 1.97
N VAL A 231 9.70 4.18 2.69
CA VAL A 231 10.12 5.56 2.41
C VAL A 231 11.20 5.55 1.34
N GLY A 232 10.89 6.09 0.17
CA GLY A 232 11.79 6.16 -0.98
C GLY A 232 12.17 7.60 -1.34
N ILE A 233 12.23 7.87 -2.63
CA ILE A 233 12.46 9.24 -3.13
C ILE A 233 11.44 10.22 -2.51
N VAL A 234 11.89 11.42 -2.18
CA VAL A 234 11.07 12.41 -1.47
C VAL A 234 10.07 13.05 -2.44
N LEU A 235 8.79 12.94 -2.12
CA LEU A 235 7.67 13.39 -2.96
C LEU A 235 6.78 14.37 -2.20
N GLY A 236 6.20 15.32 -2.94
CA GLY A 236 5.10 16.18 -2.50
C GLY A 236 4.10 16.35 -3.64
N MET A 237 2.85 16.69 -3.34
CA MET A 237 1.82 16.85 -4.35
C MET A 237 0.80 17.94 -4.03
N SER A 238 0.17 18.47 -5.07
CA SER A 238 -1.00 19.34 -4.95
C SER A 238 -2.02 19.02 -6.03
N VAL A 239 -3.30 19.22 -5.72
CA VAL A 239 -4.38 19.12 -6.71
C VAL A 239 -5.22 20.39 -6.66
N LYS A 240 -5.42 20.99 -7.84
CA LYS A 240 -6.25 22.18 -8.08
C LYS A 240 -7.57 21.76 -8.70
N PRO A 241 -8.73 22.17 -8.14
CA PRO A 241 -10.02 21.93 -8.78
C PRO A 241 -10.22 22.90 -9.95
N ARG A 242 -11.18 22.60 -10.82
CA ARG A 242 -11.55 23.48 -11.93
C ARG A 242 -12.23 24.74 -11.39
N PRO A 243 -12.12 25.90 -12.08
CA PRO A 243 -12.89 27.08 -11.70
C PRO A 243 -14.40 26.79 -11.73
N GLY A 244 -15.10 27.10 -10.63
CA GLY A 244 -16.53 26.88 -10.51
C GLY A 244 -16.95 25.46 -10.09
N SER A 245 -16.00 24.58 -9.74
CA SER A 245 -16.33 23.25 -9.23
C SER A 245 -17.19 23.32 -7.94
N PRO A 246 -18.14 22.38 -7.74
CA PRO A 246 -18.91 22.27 -6.50
C PRO A 246 -18.04 22.07 -5.26
N GLY A 247 -18.49 22.53 -4.08
CA GLY A 247 -17.81 22.29 -2.79
C GLY A 247 -16.79 23.36 -2.38
N ASP A 248 -15.71 22.96 -1.69
CA ASP A 248 -14.61 23.85 -1.26
C ASP A 248 -13.54 23.92 -2.38
N PRO A 249 -13.52 24.98 -3.20
CA PRO A 249 -12.74 25.05 -4.45
C PRO A 249 -11.24 25.33 -4.19
N LYS A 250 -10.71 24.91 -3.05
CA LYS A 250 -9.33 25.17 -2.65
C LYS A 250 -8.41 24.09 -3.18
N THR A 251 -7.23 24.53 -3.61
CA THR A 251 -6.12 23.61 -3.86
C THR A 251 -5.84 22.79 -2.60
N ARG A 252 -5.71 21.47 -2.76
CA ARG A 252 -5.26 20.56 -1.71
C ARG A 252 -3.78 20.29 -1.88
N ILE A 253 -3.02 20.35 -0.80
CA ILE A 253 -1.57 20.19 -0.80
C ILE A 253 -1.22 19.11 0.22
N ILE A 254 -0.39 18.16 -0.19
CA ILE A 254 0.28 17.19 0.68
C ILE A 254 1.78 17.38 0.45
N PRO A 255 2.46 18.13 1.33
CA PRO A 255 3.86 18.51 1.14
C PRO A 255 4.81 17.30 1.25
N GLY A 256 4.38 16.23 1.92
CA GLY A 256 5.17 15.02 2.11
C GLY A 256 6.30 15.20 3.11
N LEU A 257 7.39 14.46 2.90
CA LEU A 257 8.50 14.37 3.84
C LEU A 257 9.35 15.63 3.86
N THR A 258 9.84 15.95 5.04
CA THR A 258 10.78 17.02 5.32
C THR A 258 11.91 16.54 6.22
N GLY A 259 13.02 17.27 6.27
CA GLY A 259 14.13 16.99 7.15
C GLY A 259 13.92 17.53 8.58
N PRO A 260 14.94 17.44 9.43
CA PRO A 260 14.90 17.94 10.80
C PRO A 260 14.46 19.42 10.88
N GLY A 261 13.57 19.72 11.81
CA GLY A 261 13.04 21.08 12.01
C GLY A 261 12.01 21.52 10.95
N GLY A 262 11.51 20.60 10.13
CA GLY A 262 10.52 20.92 9.11
C GLY A 262 11.12 21.49 7.82
N GLN A 263 12.43 21.38 7.63
CA GLN A 263 13.19 21.95 6.51
C GLN A 263 14.06 20.91 5.82
N ASN A 264 14.59 21.25 4.64
CA ASN A 264 15.58 20.43 3.91
C ASN A 264 15.08 19.00 3.61
N PRO A 265 14.06 18.84 2.76
CA PRO A 265 13.45 17.55 2.45
C PRO A 265 14.45 16.47 2.02
N GLU A 266 15.55 16.85 1.37
CA GLU A 266 16.61 15.94 0.95
C GLU A 266 17.31 15.22 2.11
N LYS A 267 17.16 15.71 3.35
CA LYS A 267 17.71 15.10 4.57
C LYS A 267 16.74 14.14 5.28
N ALA A 268 15.51 13.99 4.78
CA ALA A 268 14.46 13.21 5.44
C ALA A 268 14.89 11.75 5.68
N LEU A 269 15.38 11.05 4.66
CA LEU A 269 15.76 9.63 4.77
C LEU A 269 16.85 9.41 5.81
N GLY A 270 17.88 10.27 5.83
CA GLY A 270 18.95 10.19 6.81
C GLY A 270 18.48 10.45 8.23
N ALA A 271 17.57 11.40 8.42
CA ALA A 271 17.01 11.72 9.73
C ALA A 271 16.12 10.59 10.27
N ILE A 272 15.22 10.05 9.45
CA ILE A 272 14.38 8.89 9.78
C ILE A 272 15.28 7.70 10.15
N CYS A 273 16.28 7.42 9.31
CA CYS A 273 17.16 6.30 9.55
C CYS A 273 17.97 6.40 10.83
N LYS A 274 18.47 7.61 11.12
CA LYS A 274 19.18 7.86 12.37
C LYS A 274 18.26 7.61 13.56
N GLU A 275 17.03 8.13 13.54
CA GLU A 275 16.10 8.00 14.65
C GLU A 275 15.69 6.55 14.91
N LEU A 276 15.45 5.75 13.86
CA LEU A 276 15.17 4.32 14.00
C LEU A 276 16.37 3.54 14.56
N LYS A 277 17.59 3.87 14.12
CA LYS A 277 18.83 3.26 14.66
C LYS A 277 19.06 3.64 16.12
N ASP A 278 18.78 4.89 16.50
CA ASP A 278 18.95 5.39 17.88
C ASP A 278 18.03 4.67 18.88
N LEU A 279 16.90 4.08 18.45
CA LEU A 279 16.04 3.25 19.32
C LEU A 279 16.83 2.09 19.94
N GLY A 280 17.65 1.41 19.14
CA GLY A 280 18.48 0.29 19.56
C GLY A 280 19.58 0.65 20.56
N ALA A 281 20.05 1.91 20.53
CA ALA A 281 21.04 2.40 21.47
C ALA A 281 20.47 2.54 22.90
N ASN A 282 19.17 2.82 23.00
CA ASN A 282 18.46 3.00 24.27
C ASN A 282 17.81 1.71 24.78
N ASP A 283 17.32 0.86 23.87
CA ASP A 283 16.75 -0.45 24.18
C ASP A 283 17.15 -1.47 23.12
N LYS A 284 17.97 -2.45 23.50
CA LYS A 284 18.47 -3.48 22.58
C LYS A 284 17.34 -4.29 21.92
N ARG A 285 16.17 -4.38 22.55
CA ARG A 285 14.99 -5.07 21.96
C ARG A 285 14.42 -4.31 20.77
N LEU A 286 14.75 -3.02 20.64
CA LEU A 286 14.35 -2.15 19.55
C LEU A 286 15.44 -2.01 18.47
N ALA A 287 16.58 -2.70 18.60
CA ALA A 287 17.70 -2.53 17.68
C ALA A 287 17.36 -2.91 16.22
N TRP A 288 16.45 -3.87 16.02
CA TRP A 288 16.03 -4.31 14.70
C TRP A 288 15.31 -3.21 13.90
N TRP A 289 14.74 -2.17 14.54
CA TRP A 289 14.15 -1.02 13.83
C TRP A 289 15.17 -0.31 12.95
N GLY A 290 16.45 -0.30 13.35
CA GLY A 290 17.54 0.24 12.55
C GLY A 290 17.85 -0.57 11.29
N GLU A 291 17.43 -1.84 11.22
CA GLU A 291 17.60 -2.71 10.04
C GLU A 291 16.62 -2.40 8.92
N LEU A 292 15.57 -1.62 9.19
CA LEU A 292 14.66 -1.12 8.15
C LEU A 292 15.38 -0.19 7.17
N CYS A 293 16.49 0.41 7.59
CA CYS A 293 17.31 1.30 6.77
C CYS A 293 18.17 0.55 5.78
N VAL A 294 17.82 0.66 4.50
CA VAL A 294 18.62 0.17 3.39
C VAL A 294 19.51 1.29 2.89
N THR A 295 20.81 1.04 2.85
CA THR A 295 21.82 1.98 2.36
C THR A 295 22.28 1.59 0.96
N GLY A 296 22.53 2.60 0.13
CA GLY A 296 23.19 2.45 -1.17
C GLY A 296 24.70 2.67 -1.03
N ASP A 297 25.30 3.20 -2.09
CA ASP A 297 26.74 3.48 -2.13
C ASP A 297 27.18 4.44 -1.01
N LYS A 298 28.39 4.22 -0.49
CA LYS A 298 29.01 5.07 0.55
C LYS A 298 28.15 5.23 1.81
N ASP A 299 27.41 4.17 2.16
CA ASP A 299 26.51 4.08 3.32
C ASP A 299 25.42 5.16 3.36
N GLN A 300 25.09 5.77 2.21
CA GLN A 300 24.01 6.74 2.13
C GLN A 300 22.65 6.03 2.19
N PRO A 301 21.70 6.48 3.01
CA PRO A 301 20.35 5.94 3.03
C PRO A 301 19.70 5.99 1.65
N LEU A 302 19.28 4.82 1.15
CA LEU A 302 18.59 4.65 -0.12
C LEU A 302 17.08 4.60 0.07
N ARG A 303 16.63 3.89 1.12
CA ARG A 303 15.22 3.80 1.52
C ARG A 303 15.07 3.28 2.94
N ILE A 304 13.86 3.39 3.49
CA ILE A 304 13.47 2.78 4.76
C ILE A 304 12.31 1.83 4.48
N LEU A 305 12.52 0.53 4.66
CA LEU A 305 11.48 -0.48 4.48
C LEU A 305 10.40 -0.33 5.56
N ALA A 306 9.14 -0.43 5.17
CA ALA A 306 8.07 -0.61 6.14
C ALA A 306 8.17 -2.02 6.77
N PRO A 307 7.70 -2.21 8.02
CA PRO A 307 7.87 -3.48 8.74
C PRO A 307 7.26 -4.71 8.05
N ASN A 308 6.16 -4.53 7.30
CA ASN A 308 5.55 -5.59 6.48
C ASN A 308 6.48 -6.05 5.35
N ILE A 309 7.14 -5.12 4.66
CA ILE A 309 8.09 -5.43 3.59
C ILE A 309 9.38 -6.02 4.16
N TYR A 310 9.84 -5.49 5.30
CA TYR A 310 10.92 -6.11 6.05
C TYR A 310 10.56 -7.56 6.44
N ASN A 311 9.31 -7.86 6.81
CA ASN A 311 8.86 -9.24 7.08
C ASN A 311 8.68 -10.13 5.83
N HIS A 312 9.55 -10.01 4.84
CA HIS A 312 9.49 -10.83 3.63
C HIS A 312 9.69 -12.33 3.94
N PRO A 313 8.83 -13.24 3.44
CA PRO A 313 8.85 -14.66 3.82
C PRO A 313 10.12 -15.41 3.39
N ALA A 314 10.83 -14.92 2.37
CA ALA A 314 12.12 -15.47 1.95
C ALA A 314 13.30 -15.05 2.85
N LYS A 315 13.06 -14.26 3.90
CA LYS A 315 14.10 -13.75 4.80
C LYS A 315 13.85 -14.27 6.21
N THR A 316 14.88 -14.81 6.85
CA THR A 316 14.82 -15.17 8.27
C THR A 316 14.93 -13.91 9.11
N ARG A 317 14.02 -13.75 10.09
CA ARG A 317 13.99 -12.60 11.01
C ARG A 317 14.28 -13.02 12.44
N SER A 318 14.75 -12.06 13.23
CA SER A 318 15.09 -12.30 14.63
C SER A 318 13.83 -12.63 15.45
N PRO A 319 13.96 -13.43 16.53
CA PRO A 319 12.85 -13.65 17.47
C PRO A 319 12.32 -12.35 18.07
N GLU A 320 13.18 -11.36 18.32
CA GLU A 320 12.82 -10.03 18.84
C GLU A 320 11.85 -9.31 17.91
N PHE A 321 12.08 -9.40 16.59
CA PHE A 321 11.16 -8.89 15.59
C PHE A 321 9.86 -9.71 15.57
N LEU A 322 9.95 -11.03 15.39
CA LEU A 322 8.79 -11.90 15.17
C LEU A 322 7.79 -11.90 16.35
N LYS A 323 8.28 -11.63 17.57
CA LYS A 323 7.47 -11.58 18.80
C LYS A 323 7.26 -10.17 19.35
N TYR A 324 7.62 -9.14 18.59
CA TYR A 324 7.63 -7.76 19.05
C TYR A 324 6.30 -7.31 19.68
N TRP A 325 5.17 -7.73 19.10
CA TRP A 325 3.84 -7.34 19.58
C TRP A 325 3.25 -8.27 20.66
N ASP A 326 3.85 -9.42 20.94
CA ASP A 326 3.22 -10.48 21.77
C ASP A 326 2.77 -9.95 23.14
N GLY A 327 3.65 -9.22 23.83
CA GLY A 327 3.36 -8.67 25.15
C GLY A 327 2.29 -7.58 25.16
N TYR A 328 2.16 -6.81 24.07
CA TYR A 328 1.08 -5.83 23.92
C TYR A 328 -0.25 -6.54 23.65
N VAL A 329 -0.24 -7.53 22.75
CA VAL A 329 -1.42 -8.36 22.43
C VAL A 329 -1.92 -9.09 23.67
N ASP A 330 -1.04 -9.63 24.52
CA ASP A 330 -1.43 -10.27 25.80
C ASP A 330 -2.20 -9.32 26.71
N LYS A 331 -1.73 -8.08 26.86
CA LYS A 331 -2.40 -7.06 27.68
C LYS A 331 -3.76 -6.69 27.10
N VAL A 332 -3.86 -6.54 25.78
CA VAL A 332 -5.14 -6.28 25.09
C VAL A 332 -6.12 -7.43 25.32
N TRP A 333 -5.65 -8.67 25.15
CA TRP A 333 -6.47 -9.87 25.40
C TRP A 333 -6.95 -9.96 26.84
N ALA A 334 -6.11 -9.58 27.81
CA ALA A 334 -6.49 -9.54 29.20
C ALA A 334 -7.51 -8.43 29.52
N ARG A 335 -7.39 -7.27 28.87
CA ARG A 335 -8.23 -6.08 29.08
C ARG A 335 -9.68 -6.28 28.63
N TYR A 336 -9.88 -6.86 27.44
CA TYR A 336 -11.22 -6.97 26.83
C TYR A 336 -11.88 -8.34 26.98
N LYS A 337 -11.45 -9.14 27.96
CA LYS A 337 -12.00 -10.50 28.21
C LYS A 337 -13.36 -10.50 28.90
N ASP A 338 -13.68 -9.43 29.64
CA ASP A 338 -14.94 -9.30 30.37
C ASP A 338 -16.02 -8.80 29.42
N PRO A 339 -17.08 -9.59 29.13
CA PRO A 339 -18.16 -9.17 28.24
C PRO A 339 -18.93 -7.95 28.75
N LYS A 340 -18.77 -7.55 30.02
CA LYS A 340 -19.34 -6.31 30.58
C LYS A 340 -18.49 -5.07 30.26
N LYS A 341 -17.26 -5.26 29.77
CA LYS A 341 -16.32 -4.20 29.38
C LYS A 341 -15.71 -4.51 28.00
N PRO A 342 -16.55 -4.66 26.95
CA PRO A 342 -16.06 -4.97 25.62
C PRO A 342 -15.27 -3.80 25.03
N LEU A 343 -14.42 -4.10 24.04
CA LEU A 343 -13.97 -3.08 23.10
C LEU A 343 -15.14 -2.73 22.18
N ARG A 344 -15.54 -1.46 22.16
CA ARG A 344 -16.55 -0.98 21.21
C ARG A 344 -15.89 -0.54 19.92
N VAL A 345 -16.21 -1.19 18.81
CA VAL A 345 -15.70 -0.82 17.48
C VAL A 345 -16.80 -0.15 16.68
N ASN A 346 -16.67 1.14 16.48
CA ASN A 346 -17.52 1.91 15.59
C ASN A 346 -17.13 1.62 14.14
N THR A 347 -17.98 0.87 13.45
CA THR A 347 -17.78 0.49 12.05
C THR A 347 -17.92 1.66 11.09
N GLN A 348 -18.41 2.81 11.57
CA GLN A 348 -18.81 3.95 10.78
C GLN A 348 -19.84 3.61 9.70
N LEU A 349 -20.48 2.45 9.66
CA LEU A 349 -21.50 2.22 8.64
C LEU A 349 -22.80 3.01 8.94
N GLN A 350 -23.38 3.66 7.92
CA GLN A 350 -24.70 4.29 8.00
C GLN A 350 -25.81 3.38 7.45
N ALA A 351 -27.01 3.54 8.03
CA ALA A 351 -28.20 2.85 7.59
C ALA A 351 -28.62 3.31 6.18
N GLY A 352 -28.97 2.37 5.30
CA GLY A 352 -29.51 2.66 3.97
C GLY A 352 -28.52 3.14 2.90
N THR A 353 -27.25 3.45 3.22
CA THR A 353 -26.27 3.97 2.23
C THR A 353 -25.17 2.98 1.85
N GLY A 354 -24.86 2.00 2.72
CA GLY A 354 -23.71 1.11 2.51
C GLY A 354 -22.37 1.81 2.42
N MET A 355 -22.28 3.03 2.94
CA MET A 355 -21.07 3.84 2.99
C MET A 355 -20.72 4.23 4.42
N GLU A 356 -19.48 4.67 4.61
CA GLU A 356 -18.97 5.12 5.90
C GLU A 356 -19.59 6.48 6.30
N ALA A 357 -19.77 6.66 7.60
CA ALA A 357 -20.39 7.80 8.24
C ALA A 357 -19.34 8.88 8.36
N LEU A 358 -19.62 10.02 7.73
CA LEU A 358 -18.94 11.25 8.03
C LEU A 358 -19.13 11.54 9.52
N ASN A 359 -18.04 11.86 10.23
CA ASN A 359 -18.04 12.19 11.65
C ASN A 359 -18.26 11.04 12.64
N GLY A 360 -17.92 9.78 12.33
CA GLY A 360 -17.75 8.78 13.39
C GLY A 360 -19.04 8.41 14.15
N THR A 361 -20.23 8.53 13.55
CA THR A 361 -21.53 8.23 14.20
C THR A 361 -22.16 6.90 13.75
N GLY A 362 -21.36 5.95 13.27
CA GLY A 362 -21.88 4.69 12.74
C GLY A 362 -22.20 3.64 13.80
N ALA A 363 -22.71 2.51 13.32
CA ALA A 363 -23.03 1.37 14.17
C ALA A 363 -21.78 0.83 14.88
N THR A 364 -21.95 0.46 16.15
CA THR A 364 -20.88 -0.09 17.00
C THR A 364 -21.06 -1.58 17.18
N CYS A 365 -19.98 -2.33 17.13
CA CYS A 365 -19.92 -3.74 17.51
C CYS A 365 -19.17 -3.91 18.83
N ASP A 366 -19.63 -4.85 19.66
CA ASP A 366 -18.98 -5.18 20.92
C ASP A 366 -18.02 -6.35 20.71
N CYS A 367 -16.73 -6.12 20.93
CA CYS A 367 -15.67 -7.10 20.76
C CYS A 367 -15.14 -7.57 22.12
N VAL A 368 -15.18 -8.89 22.34
CA VAL A 368 -14.74 -9.56 23.57
C VAL A 368 -13.66 -10.60 23.23
N THR A 369 -12.52 -10.51 23.89
CA THR A 369 -11.39 -11.44 23.70
C THR A 369 -11.60 -12.73 24.49
N GLY A 370 -11.12 -13.85 23.96
CA GLY A 370 -11.28 -15.16 24.60
C GLY A 370 -12.70 -15.74 24.56
N ALA A 371 -13.66 -15.03 23.95
CA ALA A 371 -15.06 -15.43 23.83
C ALA A 371 -15.38 -16.20 22.53
N GLY A 372 -14.41 -16.30 21.61
CA GLY A 372 -14.52 -17.09 20.38
C GLY A 372 -13.74 -18.41 20.45
N GLU A 373 -13.75 -19.16 19.34
CA GLU A 373 -12.99 -20.41 19.21
C GLU A 373 -11.49 -20.21 19.43
N ALA A 374 -10.84 -21.14 20.14
CA ALA A 374 -9.40 -21.13 20.40
C ALA A 374 -8.83 -19.82 21.00
N GLY A 375 -9.61 -19.10 21.81
CA GLY A 375 -9.14 -17.87 22.48
C GLY A 375 -9.14 -16.62 21.58
N SER A 376 -9.84 -16.66 20.44
CA SER A 376 -10.07 -15.54 19.52
C SER A 376 -10.88 -14.39 20.13
N MET A 377 -10.93 -13.26 19.43
CA MET A 377 -11.82 -12.14 19.70
C MET A 377 -13.13 -12.31 18.92
N ARG A 378 -14.27 -12.28 19.61
CA ARG A 378 -15.60 -12.27 19.01
C ARG A 378 -16.16 -10.86 19.03
N CYS A 379 -16.55 -10.35 17.87
CA CYS A 379 -17.18 -9.05 17.68
C CYS A 379 -18.65 -9.23 17.29
N SER A 380 -19.56 -8.85 18.17
CA SER A 380 -21.01 -8.92 17.94
C SER A 380 -21.53 -7.60 17.42
N CYS A 381 -22.01 -7.60 16.18
CA CYS A 381 -22.53 -6.42 15.51
C CYS A 381 -24.07 -6.41 15.46
N PRO A 382 -24.71 -5.28 15.77
CA PRO A 382 -26.16 -5.16 15.66
C PRO A 382 -26.63 -5.23 14.19
N VAL A 383 -27.95 -5.37 14.04
CA VAL A 383 -28.63 -5.15 12.75
C VAL A 383 -28.41 -3.69 12.36
N ILE A 384 -27.98 -3.45 11.12
CA ILE A 384 -27.90 -2.12 10.53
C ILE A 384 -28.86 -2.15 9.35
N GLU A 385 -29.86 -1.27 9.37
CA GLU A 385 -30.88 -1.21 8.32
C GLU A 385 -30.23 -1.00 6.94
N GLY A 386 -30.63 -1.81 5.94
CA GLY A 386 -30.04 -1.78 4.60
C GLY A 386 -28.65 -2.42 4.46
N GLN A 387 -28.14 -3.09 5.50
CA GLN A 387 -26.79 -3.68 5.55
C GLN A 387 -26.79 -5.14 6.09
N GLY A 388 -27.89 -5.85 5.88
CA GLY A 388 -28.08 -7.23 6.35
C GLY A 388 -28.29 -7.36 7.87
N GLY A 389 -28.53 -8.59 8.32
CA GLY A 389 -28.79 -8.91 9.73
C GLY A 389 -27.63 -8.61 10.68
N GLY A 390 -27.91 -8.66 11.99
CA GLY A 390 -26.89 -8.68 13.03
C GLY A 390 -26.05 -9.95 12.89
N ARG A 391 -24.75 -9.84 13.15
CA ARG A 391 -23.81 -10.93 12.90
C ARG A 391 -22.61 -10.84 13.84
N ASP A 392 -22.08 -12.00 14.18
CA ASP A 392 -20.83 -12.14 14.90
C ASP A 392 -19.67 -12.38 13.92
N PHE A 393 -18.54 -11.75 14.23
CA PHE A 393 -17.28 -11.93 13.52
C PHE A 393 -16.21 -12.41 14.50
N THR A 394 -15.33 -13.28 14.03
CA THR A 394 -14.25 -13.84 14.84
C THR A 394 -12.91 -13.42 14.25
N PHE A 395 -12.05 -12.85 15.09
CA PHE A 395 -10.67 -12.49 14.76
C PHE A 395 -9.73 -13.35 15.58
N ALA A 396 -8.83 -14.09 14.91
CA ALA A 396 -7.77 -14.80 15.59
C ALA A 396 -6.92 -13.83 16.43
N ARG A 397 -6.20 -14.35 17.42
CA ARG A 397 -5.18 -13.55 18.11
C ARG A 397 -4.09 -13.17 17.10
N PRO A 398 -3.80 -11.87 16.87
CA PRO A 398 -2.88 -11.45 15.83
C PRO A 398 -1.44 -11.79 16.22
N ALA A 399 -0.67 -12.24 15.23
CA ALA A 399 0.78 -12.29 15.31
C ALA A 399 1.39 -10.91 14.94
N THR A 400 2.67 -10.71 15.24
CA THR A 400 3.40 -9.50 14.85
C THR A 400 3.26 -9.19 13.35
N GLY A 401 3.42 -10.21 12.50
CA GLY A 401 3.31 -10.05 11.04
C GLY A 401 1.90 -9.64 10.58
N ASP A 402 0.85 -10.04 11.31
CA ASP A 402 -0.52 -9.65 11.02
C ASP A 402 -0.71 -8.15 11.30
N ILE A 403 -0.20 -7.67 12.43
CA ILE A 403 -0.30 -6.25 12.81
C ILE A 403 0.46 -5.37 11.83
N PHE A 404 1.69 -5.71 11.47
CA PHE A 404 2.47 -4.89 10.53
C PHE A 404 1.92 -4.92 9.12
N SER A 405 1.34 -6.02 8.66
CA SER A 405 0.81 -6.13 7.29
C SER A 405 -0.63 -5.67 7.16
N CYS A 406 -1.42 -5.72 8.24
CA CYS A 406 -2.88 -5.60 8.21
C CYS A 406 -3.58 -6.50 7.18
N ASN A 407 -2.93 -7.59 6.74
CA ASN A 407 -3.37 -8.36 5.57
C ASN A 407 -3.13 -9.87 5.69
N THR A 408 -2.59 -10.35 6.81
CA THR A 408 -2.38 -11.78 7.08
C THR A 408 -3.07 -12.21 8.37
N GLY A 409 -3.20 -13.52 8.57
CA GLY A 409 -3.67 -14.13 9.82
C GLY A 409 -4.96 -13.50 10.33
N ALA A 410 -4.91 -12.88 11.51
CA ALA A 410 -6.07 -12.22 12.11
C ALA A 410 -6.71 -11.13 11.24
N PHE A 411 -5.94 -10.50 10.35
CA PHE A 411 -6.38 -9.42 9.46
C PHE A 411 -6.35 -9.81 7.98
N ALA A 412 -6.41 -11.11 7.68
CA ALA A 412 -6.53 -11.60 6.31
C ALA A 412 -7.78 -11.01 5.62
N PRO A 413 -7.70 -10.63 4.34
CA PRO A 413 -8.82 -10.09 3.59
C PRO A 413 -9.86 -11.18 3.32
N VAL A 414 -11.13 -10.78 3.35
CA VAL A 414 -12.23 -11.59 2.84
C VAL A 414 -12.67 -10.99 1.51
N LEU A 415 -12.66 -11.81 0.46
CA LEU A 415 -12.92 -11.37 -0.92
C LEU A 415 -14.41 -11.20 -1.23
N ASP A 416 -15.29 -11.67 -0.34
CA ASP A 416 -16.73 -11.50 -0.49
C ASP A 416 -17.12 -10.04 -0.23
N ALA A 417 -17.58 -9.37 -1.29
CA ALA A 417 -18.03 -7.98 -1.22
C ALA A 417 -19.19 -7.77 -0.22
N SER A 418 -19.98 -8.81 0.09
CA SER A 418 -21.05 -8.75 1.09
C SER A 418 -20.54 -8.63 2.54
N GLU A 419 -19.26 -8.95 2.79
CA GLU A 419 -18.62 -8.90 4.11
C GLU A 419 -18.12 -7.50 4.50
N GLN A 420 -18.91 -6.46 4.20
CA GLN A 420 -18.52 -5.07 4.45
C GLN A 420 -18.26 -4.79 5.93
N LYS A 421 -19.13 -5.28 6.83
CA LYS A 421 -18.94 -5.13 8.28
C LYS A 421 -17.61 -5.73 8.76
N PHE A 422 -17.24 -6.91 8.26
CA PHE A 422 -15.95 -7.53 8.58
C PHE A 422 -14.78 -6.65 8.10
N ARG A 423 -14.82 -6.16 6.86
CA ARG A 423 -13.78 -5.26 6.33
C ARG A 423 -13.61 -4.01 7.19
N GLN A 424 -14.72 -3.44 7.66
CA GLN A 424 -14.68 -2.28 8.55
C GLN A 424 -14.06 -2.62 9.90
N LEU A 425 -14.51 -3.69 10.57
CA LEU A 425 -13.91 -4.15 11.83
C LEU A 425 -12.40 -4.40 11.67
N ARG A 426 -12.00 -5.10 10.61
CA ARG A 426 -10.60 -5.41 10.30
C ARG A 426 -9.74 -4.15 10.22
N ALA A 427 -10.17 -3.14 9.47
CA ALA A 427 -9.45 -1.90 9.32
C ALA A 427 -9.25 -1.18 10.66
N ARG A 428 -10.34 -1.02 11.43
CA ARG A 428 -10.31 -0.35 12.74
C ARG A 428 -9.42 -1.10 13.74
N LEU A 429 -9.58 -2.42 13.84
CA LEU A 429 -8.79 -3.24 14.75
C LEU A 429 -7.29 -3.15 14.41
N CYS A 430 -6.90 -3.33 13.15
CA CYS A 430 -5.48 -3.23 12.79
C CYS A 430 -4.90 -1.84 13.10
N ALA A 431 -5.61 -0.76 12.72
CA ALA A 431 -5.16 0.60 13.00
C ALA A 431 -4.94 0.87 14.49
N THR A 432 -5.78 0.32 15.37
CA THR A 432 -5.58 0.47 16.83
C THR A 432 -4.39 -0.31 17.39
N PHE A 433 -4.01 -1.44 16.79
CA PHE A 433 -2.77 -2.13 17.13
C PHE A 433 -1.56 -1.33 16.68
N VAL A 434 -1.51 -0.95 15.40
CA VAL A 434 -0.40 -0.18 14.82
C VAL A 434 -0.15 1.12 15.59
N ARG A 435 -1.22 1.87 15.92
CA ARG A 435 -1.15 3.11 16.71
C ARG A 435 -1.04 2.90 18.22
N SER A 436 -1.03 1.65 18.70
CA SER A 436 -1.00 1.26 20.12
C SER A 436 -2.03 1.98 21.00
N THR A 437 -3.29 2.07 20.56
CA THR A 437 -4.34 2.84 21.27
C THR A 437 -5.29 2.01 22.14
N LEU A 438 -5.26 0.68 22.00
CA LEU A 438 -6.12 -0.26 22.76
C LEU A 438 -5.84 -0.30 24.27
N LEU A 439 -4.69 0.18 24.73
CA LEU A 439 -4.35 0.23 26.16
C LEU A 439 -4.41 1.63 26.77
N LEU A 440 -4.92 2.61 26.01
CA LEU A 440 -5.26 3.93 26.58
C LEU A 440 -6.31 3.78 27.70
N PRO A 441 -6.43 4.79 28.59
CA PRO A 441 -7.49 4.84 29.60
C PRO A 441 -8.88 4.55 29.02
N ASP A 442 -9.79 4.01 29.83
CA ASP A 442 -11.09 3.46 29.37
C ASP A 442 -11.93 4.48 28.56
N GLU A 443 -11.90 5.75 28.94
CA GLU A 443 -12.58 6.85 28.25
C GLU A 443 -12.04 7.12 26.84
N LEU A 444 -10.84 6.66 26.54
CA LEU A 444 -10.15 6.79 25.25
C LEU A 444 -10.12 5.46 24.48
N GLY A 445 -9.57 4.41 25.09
CA GLY A 445 -9.23 3.14 24.43
C GLY A 445 -10.36 2.13 24.29
N SER A 446 -11.47 2.27 25.03
CA SER A 446 -12.59 1.30 24.98
C SER A 446 -13.63 1.59 23.90
N LEU A 447 -13.39 2.59 23.04
CA LEU A 447 -14.14 2.89 21.82
C LEU A 447 -13.14 3.16 20.70
N THR A 448 -13.36 2.62 19.50
CA THR A 448 -12.50 2.90 18.35
C THR A 448 -13.26 2.93 17.01
N PRO A 449 -12.96 3.90 16.12
CA PRO A 449 -12.19 5.10 16.41
C PRO A 449 -12.96 5.99 17.40
N ASN A 450 -12.22 6.75 18.22
CA ASN A 450 -12.76 7.66 19.22
C ASN A 450 -12.27 9.08 18.93
N LYS A 451 -13.21 10.04 18.84
CA LYS A 451 -12.91 11.45 18.52
C LYS A 451 -12.02 12.15 19.55
N ALA A 452 -11.99 11.65 20.79
CA ALA A 452 -11.08 12.17 21.81
C ALA A 452 -9.64 11.65 21.63
N VAL A 453 -9.42 10.63 20.79
CA VAL A 453 -8.11 10.07 20.46
C VAL A 453 -7.63 10.72 19.17
N THR A 454 -6.67 11.63 19.33
CA THR A 454 -6.02 12.37 18.23
C THR A 454 -4.61 11.82 18.00
N ALA A 455 -3.91 12.37 17.00
CA ALA A 455 -2.48 12.10 16.77
C ALA A 455 -1.60 12.22 18.04
N LYS A 456 -2.01 13.01 19.05
CA LYS A 456 -1.28 13.14 20.33
C LYS A 456 -1.24 11.85 21.16
N GLN A 457 -2.24 10.98 21.01
CA GLN A 457 -2.34 9.72 21.75
C GLN A 457 -1.78 8.53 20.98
N TYR A 458 -1.58 8.67 19.66
CA TYR A 458 -1.01 7.61 18.85
C TYR A 458 0.46 7.35 19.24
N TYR A 459 0.85 6.09 19.17
CA TYR A 459 2.22 5.63 19.40
C TYR A 459 2.78 5.99 20.78
N SER A 460 1.91 5.96 21.80
CA SER A 460 2.23 6.32 23.19
C SER A 460 2.65 5.14 24.06
N ASP A 461 2.33 3.90 23.68
CA ASP A 461 2.85 2.71 24.37
C ASP A 461 4.33 2.48 24.00
N VAL A 462 5.06 1.80 24.89
CA VAL A 462 6.45 1.41 24.66
C VAL A 462 6.60 0.41 23.51
N THR A 463 5.58 -0.44 23.31
CA THR A 463 5.43 -1.32 22.16
C THR A 463 4.47 -0.65 21.18
N THR A 464 5.04 -0.07 20.13
CA THR A 464 4.28 0.62 19.09
C THR A 464 4.94 0.46 17.72
N ASP A 465 4.28 0.87 16.64
CA ASP A 465 4.93 0.94 15.33
C ASP A 465 5.82 2.20 15.23
N TYR A 466 7.11 2.02 15.53
CA TYR A 466 8.08 3.12 15.48
C TYR A 466 8.36 3.59 14.06
N TYR A 467 8.20 2.75 13.03
CA TYR A 467 8.30 3.19 11.64
C TYR A 467 7.24 4.25 11.36
N SER A 468 5.98 3.92 11.57
CA SER A 468 4.87 4.86 11.36
C SER A 468 5.01 6.13 12.20
N LYS A 469 5.34 5.99 13.49
CA LYS A 469 5.58 7.13 14.40
C LYS A 469 6.65 8.10 13.87
N VAL A 470 7.80 7.57 13.45
CA VAL A 470 8.92 8.38 12.98
C VAL A 470 8.61 8.98 11.61
N VAL A 471 7.99 8.23 10.69
CA VAL A 471 7.63 8.75 9.37
C VAL A 471 6.63 9.90 9.50
N HIS A 472 5.56 9.77 10.31
CA HIS A 472 4.63 10.88 10.56
C HIS A 472 5.31 12.11 11.15
N LYS A 473 6.30 11.94 12.05
CA LYS A 473 7.07 13.06 12.61
C LYS A 473 7.83 13.86 11.54
N TYR A 474 8.30 13.20 10.48
CA TYR A 474 9.01 13.84 9.37
C TYR A 474 8.10 14.21 8.19
N LEU A 475 6.78 14.01 8.27
CA LEU A 475 5.83 14.58 7.32
C LEU A 475 5.54 16.03 7.73
N LYS A 476 5.67 16.99 6.80
CA LYS A 476 5.60 18.43 7.13
C LYS A 476 4.27 18.83 7.80
N ASP A 477 3.18 18.17 7.47
CA ASP A 477 1.85 18.35 8.06
C ASP A 477 1.39 17.15 8.90
N GLY A 478 2.28 16.17 9.13
CA GLY A 478 1.98 14.92 9.82
C GLY A 478 1.18 13.91 8.99
N LYS A 479 0.94 14.14 7.69
CA LYS A 479 0.01 13.34 6.88
C LYS A 479 0.69 12.52 5.78
N GLY A 480 0.31 11.25 5.68
CA GLY A 480 0.76 10.28 4.68
C GLY A 480 0.48 8.86 5.14
N TYR A 481 0.25 7.92 4.21
CA TYR A 481 -0.03 6.53 4.56
C TYR A 481 1.23 5.81 5.04
N THR A 482 1.35 5.55 6.34
CA THR A 482 2.49 4.80 6.91
C THR A 482 2.21 3.31 7.09
N PHE A 483 0.94 2.92 7.06
CA PHE A 483 0.45 1.53 7.04
C PHE A 483 -0.90 1.44 6.32
N SER A 484 -1.40 0.25 6.01
CA SER A 484 -2.54 0.06 5.09
C SER A 484 -3.87 0.68 5.52
N PHE A 485 -4.06 0.97 6.81
CA PHE A 485 -5.32 1.49 7.36
C PHE A 485 -5.11 2.81 8.14
N ASP A 486 -4.14 3.60 7.70
CA ASP A 486 -3.83 4.91 8.30
C ASP A 486 -4.92 5.97 8.05
N ASP A 487 -5.85 5.66 7.14
CA ASP A 487 -7.07 6.40 6.86
C ASP A 487 -8.20 6.14 7.86
N VAL A 488 -8.05 5.14 8.73
CA VAL A 488 -9.01 4.96 9.84
C VAL A 488 -8.93 6.17 10.75
N ASP A 489 -9.98 6.97 10.79
CA ASP A 489 -10.03 8.16 11.62
C ASP A 489 -11.42 8.38 12.26
N PRO A 490 -11.49 9.13 13.37
CA PRO A 490 -12.75 9.36 14.08
C PRO A 490 -13.71 10.38 13.41
N GLY A 491 -13.37 10.84 12.21
CA GLY A 491 -14.14 11.68 11.30
C GLY A 491 -13.64 13.11 11.13
N THR A 492 -12.54 13.52 11.78
CA THR A 492 -12.05 14.91 11.81
C THR A 492 -10.56 15.08 11.53
N GLU A 493 -9.79 13.99 11.48
CA GLU A 493 -8.34 14.01 11.30
C GLU A 493 -7.96 13.07 10.16
N ASN A 494 -7.45 13.59 9.04
CA ASN A 494 -6.92 12.75 7.96
C ASN A 494 -5.42 12.56 8.17
N ALA A 495 -5.03 11.45 8.80
CA ALA A 495 -3.62 11.07 9.00
C ALA A 495 -2.98 10.48 7.73
N ALA A 496 -3.76 9.83 6.87
CA ALA A 496 -3.29 9.22 5.63
C ALA A 496 -2.86 10.24 4.54
N GLY A 497 -3.32 11.49 4.62
CA GLY A 497 -3.01 12.51 3.62
C GLY A 497 -3.64 12.25 2.25
N VAL A 498 -4.75 11.52 2.19
CA VAL A 498 -5.48 11.30 0.93
C VAL A 498 -6.11 12.61 0.47
N ILE A 499 -5.88 12.96 -0.79
CA ILE A 499 -6.66 13.99 -1.49
C ILE A 499 -7.83 13.31 -2.18
N GLU A 500 -9.04 13.64 -1.72
CA GLU A 500 -10.26 13.45 -2.50
C GLU A 500 -10.67 14.81 -3.09
N MET A 501 -10.87 14.86 -4.41
CA MET A 501 -11.23 16.08 -5.10
C MET A 501 -12.32 15.84 -6.15
N GLU A 502 -13.37 16.64 -6.07
CA GLU A 502 -14.35 16.78 -7.15
C GLU A 502 -13.80 17.69 -8.25
N ASP A 503 -14.07 17.33 -9.49
CA ASP A 503 -13.69 18.05 -10.70
C ASP A 503 -12.24 18.60 -10.70
N PRO A 504 -11.24 17.71 -10.54
CA PRO A 504 -9.83 18.08 -10.56
C PRO A 504 -9.43 18.62 -11.93
N GLN A 505 -8.64 19.69 -11.95
CA GLN A 505 -8.09 20.29 -13.17
C GLN A 505 -6.61 19.91 -13.35
N VAL A 506 -5.81 20.12 -12.31
CA VAL A 506 -4.35 19.97 -12.36
C VAL A 506 -3.87 19.25 -11.10
N MET A 507 -3.02 18.24 -11.28
CA MET A 507 -2.21 17.66 -10.22
C MET A 507 -0.74 17.97 -10.49
N ASN A 508 -0.06 18.55 -9.51
CA ASN A 508 1.39 18.71 -9.52
C ASN A 508 2.00 17.66 -8.59
N VAL A 509 3.05 16.99 -9.05
CA VAL A 509 3.93 16.15 -8.22
C VAL A 509 5.33 16.73 -8.26
N VAL A 510 5.88 16.99 -7.08
CA VAL A 510 7.22 17.53 -6.87
C VAL A 510 8.12 16.41 -6.36
N VAL A 511 9.21 16.15 -7.08
CA VAL A 511 10.22 15.14 -6.73
C VAL A 511 11.47 15.82 -6.21
N GLY A 512 12.00 15.35 -5.08
CA GLY A 512 13.04 16.04 -4.30
C GLY A 512 12.49 16.83 -3.11
N GLY A 513 11.16 16.81 -2.91
CA GLY A 513 10.46 17.37 -1.76
C GLY A 513 9.91 18.78 -1.94
N TRP A 514 8.90 19.08 -1.15
CA TRP A 514 8.14 20.34 -1.19
C TRP A 514 8.85 21.45 -0.42
N VAL A 515 9.08 22.59 -1.07
CA VAL A 515 9.74 23.76 -0.47
C VAL A 515 8.78 24.94 -0.33
N GLU A 516 9.18 25.95 0.44
CA GLU A 516 8.39 27.19 0.56
C GLU A 516 8.21 27.86 -0.81
N GLY A 517 6.99 28.31 -1.11
CA GLY A 517 6.64 28.90 -2.41
C GLY A 517 6.00 27.90 -3.38
N ASP A 518 6.16 26.59 -3.16
CA ASP A 518 5.49 25.57 -3.98
C ASP A 518 3.97 25.61 -3.84
N GLU A 519 3.43 26.27 -2.81
CA GLU A 519 1.98 26.52 -2.69
C GLU A 519 1.43 27.29 -3.89
N LYS A 520 2.28 28.08 -4.57
CA LYS A 520 1.92 28.84 -5.78
C LYS A 520 1.82 27.98 -7.03
N LEU A 521 2.40 26.77 -7.06
CA LEU A 521 2.29 25.84 -8.20
C LEU A 521 0.84 25.40 -8.44
N GLY A 522 0.00 25.43 -7.40
CA GLY A 522 -1.44 25.20 -7.51
C GLY A 522 -2.27 26.46 -7.83
N MET A 523 -1.66 27.65 -7.83
CA MET A 523 -2.37 28.94 -7.94
C MET A 523 -2.12 29.68 -9.25
N GLN A 524 -1.06 29.35 -10.00
CA GLN A 524 -0.79 29.98 -11.29
C GLN A 524 -1.75 29.46 -12.38
N GLU A 525 -2.17 30.37 -13.27
CA GLU A 525 -3.07 30.13 -14.41
C GLU A 525 -2.31 29.69 -15.66
#